data_AF-A0A3B9DN11-F1
#
_entry.id   AF-A0A3B9DN11-F1
#
_cell.length_a   1.000
_cell.length_b   1.000
_cell.length_c   1.000
_cell.angle_alpha   90.00
_cell.angle_beta   90.00
_cell.angle_gamma   90.00
#
_symmetry.space_group_name_H-M   'P 1'
#
loop_
_entity.id
_entity.type
_entity.pdbx_description
1 polymer ?
#
loop_
_entity_poly.entity_id
_entity_poly.type
_entity_poly.pdbx_seq_one_letter_code
_entity_poly.pdbx_strand_id
1 'polypeptide(L)' 'KTAREQGLDVKTVAEAAAWADVISILIPDTKQAAVYHTEIEPNLSDGDILVFAHGFNI' A
#
# COMPACT_ATOMS: atom_id res chain seq x y z
N LYS A 1 9.66 -16.76 -5.33
CA LYS A 1 8.25 -17.19 -5.33
C LYS A 1 7.39 -15.94 -5.34
N THR A 2 6.40 -15.88 -6.23
CA THR A 2 5.49 -14.73 -6.31
C THR A 2 4.34 -14.88 -5.31
N ALA A 3 3.65 -13.79 -4.96
CA ALA A 3 2.52 -13.83 -4.04
C ALA A 3 1.38 -14.74 -4.54
N ARG A 4 1.11 -14.75 -5.86
CA ARG A 4 0.10 -15.63 -6.48
C ARG A 4 0.44 -17.12 -6.31
N GLU A 5 1.71 -17.49 -6.44
CA GLU A 5 2.17 -18.87 -6.21
C GLU A 5 2.02 -19.33 -4.76
N GLN A 6 1.89 -18.39 -3.82
CA GLN A 6 1.65 -18.65 -2.41
C GLN A 6 0.16 -18.69 -2.05
N GLY A 7 -0.75 -18.57 -3.04
CA GLY A 7 -2.19 -18.61 -2.83
C GLY A 7 -2.77 -17.31 -2.24
N LEU A 8 -2.02 -16.20 -2.30
CA LEU A 8 -2.49 -14.89 -1.84
C LEU A 8 -3.38 -14.24 -2.91
N ASP A 9 -4.42 -13.53 -2.47
CA ASP A 9 -5.19 -12.64 -3.35
C ASP A 9 -4.32 -11.43 -3.70
N VAL A 10 -4.13 -11.19 -5.00
CA VAL A 10 -3.22 -10.15 -5.50
C VAL A 10 -4.01 -9.13 -6.30
N LYS A 11 -4.04 -7.91 -5.78
CA LYS A 11 -4.68 -6.73 -6.37
C LYS A 11 -3.63 -5.76 -6.90
N THR A 12 -4.05 -4.80 -7.71
CA THR A 12 -3.26 -3.58 -7.95
C THR A 12 -3.15 -2.74 -6.68
N VAL A 13 -2.26 -1.76 -6.63
CA VAL A 13 -2.11 -0.91 -5.42
C VAL A 13 -3.38 -0.13 -5.16
N ALA A 14 -3.97 0.49 -6.19
CA ALA A 14 -5.23 1.23 -6.06
C ALA A 14 -6.39 0.34 -5.57
N GLU A 15 -6.54 -0.87 -6.13
CA GLU A 15 -7.57 -1.82 -5.68
C GLU A 15 -7.34 -2.31 -4.25
N ALA A 16 -6.08 -2.50 -3.84
CA ALA A 16 -5.74 -2.89 -2.47
C ALA A 16 -6.01 -1.75 -1.49
N ALA A 17 -5.67 -0.52 -1.85
CA ALA A 17 -5.90 0.67 -1.03
C ALA A 17 -7.39 0.93 -0.83
N ALA A 18 -8.21 0.81 -1.89
CA ALA A 18 -9.66 0.98 -1.79
C ALA A 18 -10.37 -0.13 -0.98
N TRP A 19 -9.71 -1.27 -0.78
CA TRP A 19 -10.29 -2.46 -0.13
C TRP A 19 -9.91 -2.59 1.35
N ALA A 20 -8.78 -2.04 1.77
CA ALA A 20 -8.17 -2.34 3.06
C ALA A 20 -8.34 -1.22 4.09
N ASP A 21 -8.71 -1.58 5.32
CA ASP A 21 -8.69 -0.65 6.46
C ASP A 21 -7.26 -0.41 7.02
N VAL A 22 -6.34 -1.34 6.75
CA VAL A 22 -4.93 -1.29 7.19
C VAL A 22 -4.00 -1.60 6.02
N ILE A 23 -3.14 -0.65 5.67
CA ILE A 23 -2.26 -0.71 4.51
C ILE A 23 -0.81 -0.66 4.98
N SER A 24 -0.06 -1.74 4.75
CA SER A 24 1.38 -1.78 5.02
C SER A 24 2.18 -1.44 3.76
N ILE A 25 2.94 -0.36 3.80
CA ILE A 25 3.74 0.11 2.67
C ILE A 25 5.17 -0.45 2.80
N LEU A 26 5.48 -1.45 1.98
CA LEU A 26 6.74 -2.21 2.01
C LEU A 26 7.52 -2.16 0.68
N ILE A 27 7.29 -1.10 -0.09
CA ILE A 27 8.05 -0.82 -1.32
C ILE A 27 9.29 0.03 -1.00
N PRO A 28 10.28 0.13 -1.92
CA PRO A 28 11.48 0.94 -1.69
C PRO A 28 11.15 2.39 -1.31
N ASP A 29 11.86 2.94 -0.32
CA ASP A 29 11.54 4.24 0.28
C ASP A 29 11.43 5.38 -0.75
N THR A 30 12.36 5.41 -1.72
CA THR A 30 12.38 6.43 -2.78
C THR A 30 11.19 6.39 -3.74
N LYS A 31 10.39 5.31 -3.71
CA LYS A 31 9.19 5.14 -4.54
C LYS A 31 7.89 5.41 -3.78
N GLN A 32 7.93 5.42 -2.44
CA GLN A 32 6.72 5.49 -1.61
C GLN A 32 5.93 6.76 -1.87
N ALA A 33 6.57 7.93 -1.94
CA ALA A 33 5.88 9.20 -2.15
C ALA A 33 5.06 9.22 -3.45
N ALA A 34 5.65 8.79 -4.57
CA ALA A 34 4.97 8.78 -5.86
C ALA A 34 3.77 7.83 -5.84
N VAL A 35 3.95 6.59 -5.37
CA VAL A 35 2.88 5.59 -5.29
C VAL A 35 1.77 6.02 -4.33
N TYR A 36 2.13 6.62 -3.20
CA TYR A 36 1.17 7.14 -2.24
C TYR A 36 0.22 8.14 -2.90
N HIS A 37 0.75 9.19 -3.52
CA HIS A 37 -0.07 10.25 -4.12
C HIS A 37 -0.89 9.77 -5.33
N THR A 38 -0.38 8.83 -6.12
CA THR A 38 -1.06 8.41 -7.36
C THR A 38 -2.01 7.24 -7.19
N GLU A 39 -1.75 6.34 -6.23
CA GLU A 39 -2.49 5.08 -6.11
C GLU A 39 -3.11 4.83 -4.75
N ILE A 40 -2.56 5.38 -3.65
CA ILE A 40 -3.06 5.09 -2.29
C ILE A 40 -3.99 6.21 -1.82
N GLU A 41 -3.50 7.45 -1.75
CA GLU A 41 -4.21 8.63 -1.24
C GLU A 41 -5.60 8.83 -1.84
N PRO A 42 -5.85 8.65 -3.17
CA PRO A 42 -7.18 8.82 -3.74
C PRO A 42 -8.21 7.77 -3.30
N ASN A 43 -7.75 6.67 -2.68
CA ASN A 43 -8.56 5.52 -2.30
C ASN A 43 -8.69 5.35 -0.78
N LEU A 44 -8.10 6.25 0.02
CA LEU A 44 -8.19 6.20 1.47
C LEU A 44 -9.54 6.72 1.97
N SER A 45 -10.01 6.10 3.06
CA SER A 45 -11.17 6.51 3.85
C SER A 45 -10.75 7.04 5.21
N ASP A 46 -11.62 7.85 5.82
CA ASP A 46 -11.41 8.35 7.18
C ASP A 46 -11.29 7.17 8.16
N GLY A 47 -10.16 7.11 8.87
CA GLY A 47 -9.87 6.07 9.86
C GLY A 47 -8.97 4.94 9.36
N ASP A 48 -8.61 4.92 8.07
CA ASP A 48 -7.65 3.96 7.54
C ASP A 48 -6.27 4.13 8.18
N ILE A 49 -5.55 3.02 8.32
CA ILE A 49 -4.24 2.97 8.98
C ILE A 49 -3.15 2.70 7.96
N LEU A 50 -2.16 3.60 7.89
CA LEU A 50 -0.94 3.40 7.12
C LEU A 50 0.20 2.93 8.03
N VAL A 51 0.79 1.78 7.70
CA VAL A 51 1.91 1.19 8.42
C VAL A 51 3.17 1.22 7.57
N PHE A 52 4.25 1.74 8.15
CA PHE A 52 5.57 1.81 7.53
C PHE A 52 6.55 0.96 8.33
N ALA A 53 7.36 0.15 7.63
CA ALA A 53 8.44 -0.61 8.27
C ALA A 53 9.72 0.24 8.50
N HIS A 54 9.80 1.40 7.84
CA HIS A 54 10.87 2.37 8.00
C HIS A 54 10.32 3.79 7.86
N GLY A 55 10.80 4.73 8.67
CA GLY A 55 10.25 6.09 8.78
C GLY A 55 10.82 7.12 7.81
N PHE A 56 11.42 6.73 6.68
CA PHE A 56 12.13 7.67 5.78
C PHE A 56 11.21 8.76 5.18
N ASN A 57 9.94 8.43 4.91
CA ASN A 57 8.97 9.33 4.26
C ASN A 57 7.95 9.96 5.22
N ILE A 58 8.11 9.78 6.52
CA ILE A 58 7.23 10.34 7.57
C ILE A 58 7.93 11.52 8.23
#